data_AF-A0A0M2ZFF3-F1
#
_entry.id   AF-A0A0M2ZFF3-F1
#
_cell.length_a   1.000
_cell.length_b   1.000
_cell.length_c   1.000
_cell.angle_alpha   90.00
_cell.angle_beta   90.00
_cell.angle_gamma   90.00
#
_symmetry.space_group_name_H-M   'P 1'
#
loop_
_entity.id
_entity.type
_entity.pdbx_description
1 polymer ?
#
loop_
_entity_poly.entity_id
_entity_poly.type
_entity_poly.pdbx_seq_one_letter_code
_entity_poly.pdbx_strand_id
1 'polypeptide(L)'
;MALAASACGASPVPPSPSPTPDHVDPARIDRVRAELPAGYEFAAVPKGTSPVELWGYGGGWKADPARCAALADPVPAATTTAGWSASGPGGIVYAVVLGAPEPVQLDSALLDDCGRWTLSGGQRHSTVTFTPAPTVERADTVATVTDSSTVVEGGTQTRSYARTVTAYLGSHVAYVAVVTDPGSPNPQLGQEFAAGLLQESVSALRG
;
A
#
# COMPACT_ATOMS: atom_id res chain seq x y z
N MET A 1 -36.32 -50.15 44.51
CA MET A 1 -36.20 -50.83 43.21
C MET A 1 -36.71 -49.86 42.15
N ALA A 2 -35.95 -48.79 41.89
CA ALA A 2 -34.97 -48.62 40.79
C ALA A 2 -35.64 -47.96 39.55
N LEU A 3 -35.61 -46.63 39.54
CA LEU A 3 -35.92 -45.78 38.38
C LEU A 3 -34.66 -45.70 37.49
N ALA A 4 -34.80 -46.02 36.20
CA ALA A 4 -33.75 -45.81 35.20
C ALA A 4 -34.15 -44.65 34.29
N ALA A 5 -33.45 -43.52 34.43
CA ALA A 5 -33.54 -42.37 33.53
C ALA A 5 -32.46 -42.51 32.44
N SER A 6 -32.87 -42.67 31.18
CA SER A 6 -31.99 -42.63 30.02
C SER A 6 -31.75 -41.18 29.59
N ALA A 7 -30.52 -40.69 29.79
CA ALA A 7 -30.08 -39.35 29.38
C ALA A 7 -29.50 -39.36 27.96
N CYS A 8 -29.95 -38.42 27.13
CA CYS A 8 -29.44 -38.17 25.77
C CYS A 8 -27.99 -37.65 25.80
N GLY A 9 -27.07 -38.35 25.14
CA GLY A 9 -25.72 -37.84 24.88
C GLY A 9 -25.70 -36.96 23.63
N ALA A 10 -25.53 -35.64 23.80
CA ALA A 10 -25.14 -34.76 22.71
C ALA A 10 -23.65 -34.96 22.41
N SER A 11 -23.29 -35.24 21.15
CA SER A 11 -21.90 -35.34 20.73
C SER A 11 -21.22 -33.97 20.81
N PRO A 12 -19.98 -33.86 21.32
CA PRO A 12 -19.26 -32.60 21.36
C PRO A 12 -18.93 -32.15 19.93
N VAL A 13 -19.35 -30.94 19.57
CA VAL A 13 -18.95 -30.28 18.32
C VAL A 13 -17.44 -29.99 18.40
N PRO A 14 -16.63 -30.42 17.41
CA PRO A 14 -15.22 -30.10 17.39
C PRO A 14 -15.02 -28.58 17.26
N PRO A 15 -14.05 -27.99 17.97
CA PRO A 15 -13.77 -26.56 17.85
C PRO A 15 -13.35 -26.24 16.40
N SER A 16 -13.89 -25.16 15.83
CA SER A 16 -13.46 -24.63 14.54
C SER A 16 -11.95 -24.36 14.57
N PRO A 17 -11.18 -24.71 13.53
CA PRO A 17 -9.77 -24.39 13.48
C PRO A 17 -9.60 -22.87 13.53
N SER A 18 -8.75 -22.40 14.45
CA SER A 18 -8.32 -21.00 14.46
C SER A 18 -7.66 -20.68 13.11
N PRO A 19 -7.95 -19.52 12.51
CA PRO A 19 -7.29 -19.14 11.27
C PRO A 19 -5.78 -19.14 11.48
N THR A 20 -5.05 -19.89 10.65
CA THR A 20 -3.59 -19.81 10.62
C THR A 20 -3.20 -18.37 10.25
N PRO A 21 -2.19 -17.76 10.89
CA PRO A 21 -1.68 -16.48 10.45
C PRO A 21 -1.30 -16.58 8.98
N ASP A 22 -1.79 -15.66 8.14
CA ASP A 22 -1.41 -15.59 6.74
C ASP A 22 0.10 -15.35 6.69
N HIS A 23 0.86 -16.37 6.32
CA HIS A 23 2.32 -16.27 6.23
C HIS A 23 2.68 -15.35 5.07
N VAL A 24 3.45 -14.29 5.36
CA VAL A 24 3.95 -13.35 4.36
C VAL A 24 5.45 -13.56 4.18
N ASP A 25 5.88 -13.82 2.94
CA ASP A 25 7.29 -13.97 2.56
C ASP A 25 7.73 -12.82 1.63
N PRO A 26 8.34 -11.74 2.16
CA PRO A 26 8.77 -10.59 1.37
C PRO A 26 9.71 -10.92 0.21
N ALA A 27 10.45 -12.03 0.27
CA ALA A 27 11.36 -12.42 -0.81
C ALA A 27 10.62 -12.80 -2.11
N ARG A 28 9.30 -13.07 -2.05
CA ARG A 28 8.50 -13.45 -3.21
C ARG A 28 8.02 -12.26 -4.05
N ILE A 29 8.22 -11.03 -3.59
CA ILE A 29 7.78 -9.82 -4.32
C ILE A 29 8.42 -9.71 -5.72
N ASP A 30 9.58 -10.32 -5.94
CA ASP A 30 10.24 -10.35 -7.24
C ASP A 30 9.51 -11.20 -8.30
N ARG A 31 8.61 -12.11 -7.90
CA ARG A 31 7.81 -12.89 -8.84
C ARG A 31 6.86 -12.01 -9.65
N VAL A 32 6.42 -10.91 -9.06
CA VAL A 32 5.43 -9.99 -9.63
C VAL A 32 6.01 -9.14 -10.76
N ARG A 33 7.35 -9.14 -10.95
CA ARG A 33 8.00 -8.44 -12.06
C ARG A 33 7.49 -8.92 -13.44
N ALA A 34 7.02 -10.16 -13.52
CA ALA A 34 6.46 -10.73 -14.75
C ALA A 34 5.11 -10.10 -15.16
N GLU A 35 4.43 -9.41 -14.24
CA GLU A 35 3.13 -8.77 -14.49
C GLU A 35 3.28 -7.40 -15.18
N LEU A 36 4.49 -6.86 -15.29
CA LEU A 36 4.70 -5.61 -16.00
C LEU A 36 4.68 -5.82 -17.52
N PRO A 37 4.10 -4.87 -18.27
CA PRO A 37 4.26 -4.83 -19.71
C PRO A 37 5.74 -4.81 -20.11
N ALA A 38 6.02 -5.20 -21.36
CA ALA A 38 7.35 -5.04 -21.92
C ALA A 38 7.77 -3.56 -21.95
N GLY A 39 9.10 -3.31 -21.90
CA GLY A 39 9.67 -1.95 -21.96
C GLY A 39 9.92 -1.29 -20.60
N TYR A 40 9.79 -2.05 -19.51
CA TYR A 40 10.15 -1.61 -18.17
C TYR A 40 11.59 -1.99 -17.79
N GLU A 41 12.31 -1.03 -17.21
CA GLU A 41 13.67 -1.21 -16.69
C GLU A 41 13.65 -1.29 -15.16
N PHE A 42 14.08 -2.42 -14.61
CA PHE A 42 14.01 -2.70 -13.17
C PHE A 42 15.21 -2.16 -12.39
N ALA A 43 14.95 -1.66 -11.18
CA ALA A 43 15.95 -1.30 -10.19
C ALA A 43 15.53 -1.73 -8.78
N ALA A 44 16.50 -1.77 -7.86
CA ALA A 44 16.22 -2.01 -6.45
C ALA A 44 15.64 -0.75 -5.80
N VAL A 45 14.76 -0.93 -4.82
CA VAL A 45 14.29 0.18 -3.97
C VAL A 45 15.24 0.42 -2.79
N PRO A 46 15.45 1.68 -2.38
CA PRO A 46 16.15 2.00 -1.14
C PRO A 46 15.49 1.36 0.10
N LYS A 47 16.25 1.22 1.18
CA LYS A 47 15.68 0.77 2.46
C LYS A 47 14.77 1.84 3.04
N GLY A 48 13.65 1.40 3.61
CA GLY A 48 12.68 2.28 4.25
C GLY A 48 11.83 3.11 3.29
N THR A 49 11.86 2.81 1.98
CA THR A 49 11.07 3.57 1.00
C THR A 49 9.59 3.51 1.34
N SER A 50 9.04 4.67 1.72
CA SER A 50 7.62 4.85 2.05
C SER A 50 6.89 5.56 0.89
N PRO A 51 5.55 5.47 0.81
CA PRO A 51 4.79 6.13 -0.24
C PRO A 51 5.06 7.64 -0.34
N VAL A 52 5.18 8.33 0.79
CA VAL A 52 5.43 9.78 0.82
C VAL A 52 6.77 10.18 0.18
N GLU A 53 7.79 9.32 0.27
CA GLU A 53 9.06 9.51 -0.45
C GLU A 53 8.87 9.41 -1.96
N LEU A 54 8.06 8.44 -2.42
CA LEU A 54 7.73 8.26 -3.83
C LEU A 54 6.84 9.38 -4.39
N TRP A 55 6.08 10.04 -3.52
CA TRP A 55 5.35 11.27 -3.86
C TRP A 55 6.28 12.50 -3.93
N GLY A 56 7.57 12.30 -3.71
CA GLY A 56 8.62 13.31 -3.86
C GLY A 56 8.95 14.08 -2.59
N TYR A 57 8.52 13.62 -1.41
CA TYR A 57 8.89 14.28 -0.15
C TYR A 57 10.14 13.67 0.47
N GLY A 58 11.09 14.50 0.90
CA GLY A 58 12.16 14.10 1.82
C GLY A 58 11.73 14.32 3.28
N GLY A 59 12.68 14.34 4.21
CA GLY A 59 12.39 14.59 5.63
C GLY A 59 11.70 15.94 5.91
N GLY A 60 10.90 15.99 6.99
CA GLY A 60 10.28 17.22 7.48
C GLY A 60 8.96 17.62 6.81
N TRP A 61 8.37 16.75 5.99
CA TRP A 61 7.02 16.93 5.47
C TRP A 61 5.97 16.89 6.60
N LYS A 62 4.79 17.46 6.33
CA LYS A 62 3.66 17.48 7.26
C LYS A 62 2.37 17.14 6.53
N ALA A 63 1.53 16.33 7.16
CA ALA A 63 0.14 16.16 6.76
C ALA A 63 -0.77 17.16 7.46
N ASP A 64 -1.83 17.57 6.78
CA ASP A 64 -2.95 18.29 7.36
C ASP A 64 -4.28 17.63 6.92
N PRO A 65 -5.03 17.00 7.84
CA PRO A 65 -4.73 16.85 9.29
C PRO A 65 -3.48 16.00 9.60
N ALA A 66 -2.80 16.30 10.71
CA ALA A 66 -1.53 15.64 11.10
C ALA A 66 -1.64 14.10 11.20
N ARG A 67 -2.75 13.60 11.72
CA ARG A 67 -3.07 12.16 11.82
C ARG A 67 -3.08 11.43 10.48
N CYS A 68 -3.36 12.12 9.37
CA CYS A 68 -3.36 11.52 8.03
C CYS A 68 -1.94 11.17 7.53
N ALA A 69 -0.89 11.56 8.26
CA ALA A 69 0.49 11.14 8.00
C ALA A 69 0.65 9.62 7.96
N ALA A 70 -0.10 8.87 8.77
CA ALA A 70 -0.04 7.40 8.80
C ALA A 70 -0.47 6.72 7.50
N LEU A 71 -1.21 7.42 6.63
CA LEU A 71 -1.60 6.92 5.29
C LEU A 71 -0.51 7.19 4.23
N ALA A 72 0.37 8.16 4.49
CA ALA A 72 1.47 8.55 3.61
C ALA A 72 2.77 7.80 3.96
N ASP A 73 2.95 7.48 5.24
CA ASP A 73 4.06 6.68 5.75
C ASP A 73 3.51 5.65 6.77
N PRO A 74 3.03 4.49 6.29
CA PRO A 74 2.37 3.50 7.14
C PRO A 74 3.33 2.74 8.05
N VAL A 75 4.64 2.77 7.77
CA VAL A 75 5.66 2.10 8.59
C VAL A 75 6.91 2.99 8.75
N PRO A 76 6.83 4.10 9.52
CA PRO A 76 7.94 5.07 9.62
C PRO A 76 9.24 4.49 10.18
N ALA A 77 9.15 3.39 10.94
CA ALA A 77 10.27 2.66 11.52
C ALA A 77 10.38 1.24 10.93
N ALA A 78 10.30 1.13 9.60
CA ALA A 78 10.40 -0.15 8.91
C ALA A 78 11.69 -0.91 9.30
N THR A 79 11.54 -2.17 9.69
CA THR A 79 12.66 -3.05 10.09
C THR A 79 13.26 -3.76 8.89
N THR A 80 12.45 -3.99 7.85
CA THR A 80 12.87 -4.60 6.58
C THR A 80 12.21 -3.89 5.40
N THR A 81 12.86 -4.02 4.24
CA THR A 81 12.32 -3.55 2.96
C THR A 81 12.69 -4.57 1.90
N ALA A 82 11.70 -5.04 1.16
CA ALA A 82 11.87 -5.83 -0.05
C ALA A 82 11.04 -5.18 -1.16
N GLY A 83 11.51 -5.25 -2.41
CA GLY A 83 10.78 -4.67 -3.52
C GLY A 83 11.66 -4.24 -4.66
N TRP A 84 11.01 -3.66 -5.65
CA TRP A 84 11.65 -3.18 -6.86
C TRP A 84 10.92 -1.94 -7.37
N SER A 85 11.63 -1.15 -8.15
CA SER A 85 11.05 -0.12 -9.00
C SER A 85 11.27 -0.49 -10.46
N ALA A 86 10.42 0.03 -11.33
CA ALA A 86 10.55 -0.16 -12.76
C ALA A 86 10.10 1.09 -13.51
N SER A 87 10.98 1.63 -14.34
CA SER A 87 10.70 2.80 -15.17
C SER A 87 10.32 2.36 -16.58
N GLY A 88 9.23 2.89 -17.13
CA GLY A 88 8.78 2.50 -18.47
C GLY A 88 7.65 3.37 -19.02
N PRO A 89 7.01 2.94 -20.11
CA PRO A 89 5.86 3.63 -20.68
C PRO A 89 4.74 3.83 -19.66
N GLY A 90 4.32 5.08 -19.47
CA GLY A 90 3.22 5.41 -18.55
C GLY A 90 3.65 5.68 -17.10
N GLY A 91 4.94 5.61 -16.76
CA GLY A 91 5.49 6.09 -15.50
C GLY A 91 6.49 5.15 -14.82
N ILE A 92 6.76 5.42 -13.55
CA ILE A 92 7.58 4.56 -12.68
C ILE A 92 6.65 3.76 -11.77
N VAL A 93 6.80 2.45 -11.79
CA VAL A 93 6.05 1.52 -10.93
C VAL A 93 6.95 1.07 -9.79
N TYR A 94 6.39 0.98 -8.59
CA TYR A 94 7.03 0.45 -7.40
C TYR A 94 6.15 -0.65 -6.83
N ALA A 95 6.75 -1.78 -6.46
CA ALA A 95 6.11 -2.80 -5.63
C ALA A 95 7.03 -3.06 -4.44
N VAL A 96 6.54 -2.73 -3.25
CA VAL A 96 7.36 -2.68 -2.04
C VAL A 96 6.64 -3.35 -0.89
N VAL A 97 7.40 -4.05 -0.05
CA VAL A 97 6.96 -4.65 1.19
C VAL A 97 7.84 -4.13 2.32
N LEU A 98 7.20 -3.51 3.31
CA LEU A 98 7.84 -3.03 4.53
C LEU A 98 7.50 -3.98 5.68
N GLY A 99 8.51 -4.40 6.41
CA GLY A 99 8.33 -5.10 7.69
C GLY A 99 8.26 -4.11 8.84
N ALA A 100 7.40 -4.39 9.81
CA ALA A 100 7.23 -3.63 11.03
C ALA A 100 7.60 -4.49 12.25
N PRO A 101 8.05 -3.87 13.37
CA PRO A 101 8.33 -4.62 14.60
C PRO A 101 7.06 -5.21 15.23
N GLU A 102 5.91 -4.58 15.00
CA GLU A 102 4.60 -4.99 15.50
C GLU A 102 3.59 -4.99 14.35
N PRO A 103 2.46 -5.72 14.46
CA PRO A 103 1.38 -5.66 13.48
C PRO A 103 0.89 -4.22 13.25
N VAL A 104 0.76 -3.84 11.98
CA VAL A 104 0.25 -2.53 11.56
C VAL A 104 -1.18 -2.73 11.07
N GLN A 105 -2.13 -2.03 11.69
CA GLN A 105 -3.53 -2.04 11.27
C GLN A 105 -3.89 -0.71 10.61
N LEU A 106 -4.78 -0.78 9.61
CA LEU A 106 -5.46 0.40 9.11
C LEU A 106 -6.50 0.83 10.14
N ASP A 107 -6.32 2.01 10.72
CA ASP A 107 -7.36 2.64 11.53
C ASP A 107 -8.47 3.13 10.60
N SER A 108 -9.66 2.53 10.69
CA SER A 108 -10.80 2.90 9.86
C SER A 108 -11.24 4.35 10.10
N ALA A 109 -11.00 4.93 11.28
CA ALA A 109 -11.31 6.33 11.54
C ALA A 109 -10.45 7.29 10.69
N LEU A 110 -9.25 6.86 10.25
CA LEU A 110 -8.45 7.61 9.29
C LEU A 110 -9.17 7.74 7.94
N LEU A 111 -9.92 6.73 7.51
CA LEU A 111 -10.61 6.77 6.21
C LEU A 111 -11.72 7.82 6.17
N ASP A 112 -12.43 8.03 7.27
CA ASP A 112 -13.51 9.02 7.34
C ASP A 112 -12.95 10.44 7.46
N ASP A 113 -12.09 10.66 8.44
CA ASP A 113 -11.58 12.00 8.75
C ASP A 113 -10.49 12.48 7.77
N CYS A 114 -9.86 11.57 7.01
CA CYS A 114 -8.90 11.90 5.95
C CYS A 114 -9.54 11.75 4.56
N GLY A 115 -10.84 11.96 4.35
CA GLY A 115 -11.43 11.80 3.01
C GLY A 115 -10.68 12.55 1.89
N ARG A 116 -10.12 13.72 2.22
CA ARG A 116 -9.14 14.48 1.43
C ARG A 116 -8.20 15.20 2.38
N TRP A 117 -6.89 15.08 2.19
CA TRP A 117 -5.89 15.74 3.03
C TRP A 117 -4.78 16.36 2.20
N THR A 118 -3.93 17.15 2.84
CA THR A 118 -2.80 17.78 2.16
C THR A 118 -1.47 17.38 2.76
N LEU A 119 -0.42 17.47 1.95
CA LEU A 119 0.96 17.35 2.36
C LEU A 119 1.72 18.63 2.02
N SER A 120 2.62 19.04 2.90
CA SER A 120 3.52 20.18 2.68
C SER A 120 4.94 19.84 3.11
N GLY A 121 5.93 20.39 2.41
CA GLY A 121 7.34 20.18 2.72
C GLY A 121 8.23 20.90 1.71
N GLY A 122 9.11 21.79 2.18
CA GLY A 122 9.87 22.69 1.30
C GLY A 122 8.93 23.51 0.42
N GLN A 123 9.19 23.51 -0.90
CA GLN A 123 8.36 24.18 -1.92
C GLN A 123 7.25 23.27 -2.50
N ARG A 124 7.08 22.05 -1.96
CA ARG A 124 6.16 21.04 -2.49
C ARG A 124 4.87 21.00 -1.66
N HIS A 125 3.75 21.05 -2.37
CA HIS A 125 2.40 20.91 -1.82
C HIS A 125 1.65 19.84 -2.60
N SER A 126 0.97 18.96 -1.88
CA SER A 126 0.16 17.91 -2.51
C SER A 126 -1.22 17.84 -1.89
N THR A 127 -2.19 17.46 -2.71
CA THR A 127 -3.49 16.99 -2.24
C THR A 127 -3.53 15.47 -2.38
N VAL A 128 -4.01 14.79 -1.35
CA VAL A 128 -4.24 13.35 -1.37
C VAL A 128 -5.74 13.08 -1.23
N THR A 129 -6.25 12.15 -2.03
CA THR A 129 -7.66 11.71 -2.00
C THR A 129 -7.73 10.19 -2.08
N PHE A 130 -8.78 9.61 -1.51
CA PHE A 130 -9.05 8.18 -1.68
C PHE A 130 -9.67 7.88 -3.05
N THR A 131 -9.39 6.66 -3.52
CA THR A 131 -10.07 6.02 -4.64
C THR A 131 -10.53 4.63 -4.21
N PRO A 132 -11.43 3.97 -4.97
CA PRO A 132 -11.82 2.59 -4.65
C PRO A 132 -10.60 1.66 -4.50
N ALA A 133 -10.44 1.07 -3.32
CA ALA A 133 -9.38 0.11 -3.05
C ALA A 133 -9.77 -1.29 -3.57
N PRO A 134 -8.81 -2.11 -4.04
CA PRO A 134 -9.09 -3.48 -4.42
C PRO A 134 -9.48 -4.31 -3.21
N THR A 135 -10.43 -5.22 -3.38
CA THR A 135 -10.64 -6.27 -2.38
C THR A 135 -9.47 -7.24 -2.42
N VAL A 136 -8.89 -7.50 -1.25
CA VAL A 136 -7.87 -8.52 -1.04
C VAL A 136 -8.34 -9.37 0.13
N GLU A 137 -8.38 -10.69 -0.05
CA GLU A 137 -8.81 -11.59 1.01
C GLU A 137 -7.93 -11.40 2.27
N ARG A 138 -8.57 -11.29 3.44
CA ARG A 138 -7.89 -11.20 4.74
C ARG A 138 -6.86 -10.05 4.85
N ALA A 139 -7.05 -8.96 4.12
CA ALA A 139 -6.22 -7.76 4.22
C ALA A 139 -7.08 -6.51 4.06
N ASP A 140 -6.86 -5.53 4.94
CA ASP A 140 -7.40 -4.19 4.73
C ASP A 140 -6.60 -3.48 3.64
N THR A 141 -7.29 -2.78 2.76
CA THR A 141 -6.67 -2.06 1.65
C THR A 141 -7.12 -0.61 1.59
N VAL A 142 -6.18 0.23 1.16
CA VAL A 142 -6.43 1.65 0.91
C VAL A 142 -5.81 2.05 -0.42
N ALA A 143 -6.53 2.82 -1.22
CA ALA A 143 -6.03 3.36 -2.47
C ALA A 143 -6.11 4.88 -2.45
N THR A 144 -5.00 5.53 -2.74
CA THR A 144 -4.89 6.99 -2.79
C THR A 144 -4.38 7.47 -4.13
N VAL A 145 -4.75 8.72 -4.43
CA VAL A 145 -4.18 9.52 -5.49
C VAL A 145 -3.60 10.77 -4.85
N THR A 146 -2.37 11.08 -5.22
CA THR A 146 -1.63 12.24 -4.77
C THR A 146 -1.32 13.14 -5.97
N ASP A 147 -1.92 14.32 -5.97
CA ASP A 147 -1.63 15.41 -6.90
C ASP A 147 -0.64 16.36 -6.25
N SER A 148 0.61 16.31 -6.72
CA SER A 148 1.71 17.12 -6.18
C SER A 148 2.03 18.28 -7.11
N SER A 149 2.39 19.40 -6.49
CA SER A 149 2.92 20.55 -7.21
C SER A 149 4.14 21.13 -6.50
N THR A 150 5.07 21.65 -7.29
CA THR A 150 6.22 22.41 -6.80
C THR A 150 6.23 23.74 -7.53
N VAL A 151 6.19 24.84 -6.80
CA VAL A 151 6.32 26.17 -7.36
C VAL A 151 7.79 26.56 -7.32
N VAL A 152 8.37 26.92 -8.46
CA VAL A 152 9.73 27.50 -8.50
C VAL A 152 9.66 29.02 -8.44
N GLU A 153 10.75 29.68 -8.07
CA GLU A 153 10.82 31.14 -7.86
C GLU A 153 10.34 31.98 -9.06
N GLY A 154 10.43 31.43 -10.28
CA GLY A 154 9.90 32.06 -11.51
C GLY A 154 8.41 31.83 -11.77
N GLY A 155 7.65 31.27 -10.83
CA GLY A 155 6.21 30.99 -10.97
C GLY A 155 5.86 29.78 -11.83
N THR A 156 6.86 29.07 -12.39
CA THR A 156 6.63 27.80 -13.09
C THR A 156 6.24 26.72 -12.08
N GLN A 157 5.26 25.90 -12.41
CA GLN A 157 4.76 24.83 -11.55
C GLN A 157 5.08 23.48 -12.19
N THR A 158 5.85 22.64 -11.50
CA THR A 158 5.97 21.23 -11.86
C THR A 158 4.85 20.46 -11.18
N ARG A 159 4.16 19.59 -11.93
CA ARG A 159 3.13 18.70 -11.38
C ARG A 159 3.62 17.26 -11.46
N SER A 160 3.33 16.49 -10.43
CA SER A 160 3.50 15.05 -10.46
C SER A 160 2.25 14.38 -9.91
N TYR A 161 1.95 13.21 -10.45
CA TYR A 161 0.78 12.45 -10.06
C TYR A 161 1.22 11.07 -9.59
N ALA A 162 0.85 10.70 -8.38
CA ALA A 162 1.13 9.38 -7.85
C ALA A 162 -0.16 8.67 -7.46
N ARG A 163 -0.29 7.41 -7.85
CA ARG A 163 -1.33 6.52 -7.35
C ARG A 163 -0.68 5.49 -6.46
N THR A 164 -1.25 5.27 -5.28
CA THR A 164 -0.72 4.27 -4.34
C THR A 164 -1.85 3.37 -3.87
N VAL A 165 -1.61 2.07 -3.86
CA VAL A 165 -2.53 1.08 -3.29
C VAL A 165 -1.75 0.29 -2.25
N THR A 166 -2.26 0.23 -1.04
CA THR A 166 -1.58 -0.35 0.13
C THR A 166 -2.45 -1.46 0.72
N ALA A 167 -1.83 -2.58 1.10
CA ALA A 167 -2.42 -3.69 1.83
C ALA A 167 -1.71 -3.87 3.18
N TYR A 168 -2.49 -4.03 4.23
CA TYR A 168 -2.03 -4.28 5.60
C TYR A 168 -2.10 -5.79 5.89
N LEU A 169 -0.93 -6.41 6.11
CA LEU A 169 -0.74 -7.87 6.15
C LEU A 169 -0.15 -8.31 7.50
N GLY A 170 -0.67 -7.78 8.61
CA GLY A 170 -0.12 -8.00 9.95
C GLY A 170 1.14 -7.18 10.18
N SER A 171 2.28 -7.82 10.45
CA SER A 171 3.57 -7.13 10.64
C SER A 171 4.24 -6.70 9.32
N HIS A 172 3.51 -6.78 8.20
CA HIS A 172 3.97 -6.32 6.90
C HIS A 172 2.95 -5.36 6.28
N VAL A 173 3.45 -4.38 5.54
CA VAL A 173 2.66 -3.53 4.66
C VAL A 173 3.20 -3.69 3.25
N ALA A 174 2.36 -4.12 2.32
CA ALA A 174 2.69 -4.18 0.90
C ALA A 174 2.02 -3.01 0.20
N TYR A 175 2.73 -2.31 -0.70
CA TYR A 175 2.12 -1.28 -1.50
C TYR A 175 2.65 -1.28 -2.94
N VAL A 176 1.77 -0.86 -3.84
CA VAL A 176 2.12 -0.51 -5.21
C VAL A 176 1.98 0.99 -5.36
N ALA A 177 3.00 1.65 -5.90
CA ALA A 177 2.93 3.05 -6.28
C ALA A 177 3.23 3.20 -7.77
N VAL A 178 2.45 4.05 -8.46
CA VAL A 178 2.66 4.43 -9.85
C VAL A 178 2.83 5.93 -9.89
N VAL A 179 4.02 6.39 -10.25
CA VAL A 179 4.38 7.81 -10.34
C VAL A 179 4.44 8.20 -11.81
N THR A 180 3.67 9.22 -12.18
CA THR A 180 3.53 9.69 -13.56
C THR A 180 3.74 11.20 -13.63
N ASP A 181 4.32 11.64 -14.75
CA ASP A 181 4.30 13.04 -15.15
C ASP A 181 3.05 13.27 -16.02
N PRO A 182 2.10 14.12 -15.60
CA PRO A 182 0.91 14.46 -16.40
C PRO A 182 1.22 15.00 -17.79
N GLY A 183 2.43 15.55 -18.02
CA GLY A 183 2.88 16.06 -19.32
C GLY A 183 3.43 14.98 -20.26
N SER A 184 3.55 13.72 -19.81
CA SER A 184 4.08 12.61 -20.60
C SER A 184 3.17 12.28 -21.80
N PRO A 185 3.72 12.00 -23.00
CA PRO A 185 2.94 11.59 -24.17
C PRO A 185 2.45 10.14 -24.08
N ASN A 186 2.97 9.34 -23.15
CA ASN A 186 2.55 7.95 -22.98
C ASN A 186 1.24 7.87 -22.19
N PRO A 187 0.32 6.94 -22.55
CA PRO A 187 -0.86 6.66 -21.73
C PRO A 187 -0.44 6.33 -20.29
N GLN A 188 -1.09 6.96 -19.32
CA GLN A 188 -0.81 6.71 -17.91
C GLN A 188 -1.32 5.32 -17.50
N LEU A 189 -0.56 4.64 -16.64
CA LEU A 189 -1.05 3.43 -15.98
C LEU A 189 -2.19 3.79 -15.03
N GLY A 190 -3.34 3.14 -15.23
CA GLY A 190 -4.57 3.46 -14.52
C GLY A 190 -4.69 2.84 -13.12
N GLN A 191 -5.82 3.11 -12.49
CA GLN A 191 -6.17 2.54 -11.18
C GLN A 191 -6.22 1.02 -11.18
N GLU A 192 -6.79 0.44 -12.23
CA GLU A 192 -6.94 -1.00 -12.37
C GLU A 192 -5.58 -1.72 -12.43
N PHE A 193 -4.59 -1.10 -13.10
CA PHE A 193 -3.23 -1.63 -13.13
C PHE A 193 -2.61 -1.68 -11.72
N ALA A 194 -2.65 -0.57 -10.98
CA ALA A 194 -2.08 -0.54 -9.63
C ALA A 194 -2.81 -1.48 -8.66
N ALA A 195 -4.14 -1.58 -8.78
CA ALA A 195 -4.98 -2.47 -7.99
C ALA A 195 -4.68 -3.96 -8.28
N GLY A 196 -4.64 -4.35 -9.55
CA GLY A 196 -4.31 -5.71 -9.97
C GLY A 196 -2.89 -6.10 -9.57
N LEU A 197 -1.92 -5.21 -9.75
CA LEU A 197 -0.54 -5.46 -9.35
C LEU A 197 -0.39 -5.66 -7.83
N LEU A 198 -1.16 -4.93 -7.01
CA LEU A 198 -1.19 -5.18 -5.57
C LEU A 198 -1.80 -6.54 -5.24
N GLN A 199 -2.88 -6.94 -5.91
CA GLN A 199 -3.50 -8.25 -5.71
C GLN A 199 -2.51 -9.39 -6.04
N GLU A 200 -1.84 -9.30 -7.19
CA GLU A 200 -0.79 -10.26 -7.57
C GLU A 200 0.38 -10.24 -6.60
N SER A 201 0.75 -9.06 -6.08
CA SER A 201 1.77 -8.94 -5.04
C SER A 201 1.38 -9.69 -3.77
N VAL A 202 0.17 -9.46 -3.24
CA VAL A 202 -0.28 -10.14 -2.03
C VAL A 202 -0.39 -11.65 -2.24
N SER A 203 -0.88 -12.08 -3.40
CA SER A 203 -0.94 -13.48 -3.80
C SER A 203 0.45 -14.13 -3.78
N ALA A 204 1.42 -13.52 -4.47
CA ALA A 204 2.79 -14.00 -4.52
C ALA A 204 3.45 -14.07 -3.13
N LEU A 205 3.20 -13.08 -2.27
CA LEU A 205 3.73 -13.03 -0.89
C LEU A 205 3.20 -14.16 0.00
N ARG A 206 1.95 -14.57 -0.21
CA ARG A 206 1.29 -15.63 0.58
C ARG A 206 1.61 -17.04 0.06
N GLY A 207 1.86 -17.18 -1.24
CA GLY A 207 2.32 -18.43 -1.86
C GLY A 207 1.28 -19.19 -2.64
#